data_AF-A0A353DWP1-F1
#
_entry.id   AF-A0A353DWP1-F1
#
_cell.length_a   1.000
_cell.length_b   1.000
_cell.length_c   1.000
_cell.angle_alpha   90.00
_cell.angle_beta   90.00
_cell.angle_gamma   90.00
#
_symmetry.space_group_name_H-M   'P 1'
#
loop_
_entity.id
_entity.type
_entity.pdbx_description
1 polymer ?
#
loop_
_entity_poly.entity_id
_entity_poly.type
_entity_poly.pdbx_seq_one_letter_code
_entity_poly.pdbx_strand_id
1 'polypeptide(L)'
;PVALTMWLALDEVDETNGCLCYVPGSHRQGLRRHARTRTLGFSQGVMDYGEADKTSEIACPAQAGDLLVHHALTIHRAAKNSHPTRQRRALGFIFYGQSAREDRQRKAAYQRQLEQRLRDQRLI
;
A
#
# COMPACT_ATOMS: atom_id res chain seq x y z
N PRO A 1 -5.54 -10.71 9.46
CA PRO A 1 -6.55 -9.87 8.75
C PRO A 1 -7.20 -10.71 7.66
N VAL A 2 -8.53 -10.65 7.53
CA VAL A 2 -9.25 -11.36 6.46
C VAL A 2 -9.63 -10.33 5.40
N ALA A 3 -8.62 -9.83 4.67
CA ALA A 3 -8.82 -8.78 3.68
C ALA A 3 -7.81 -8.90 2.55
N LEU A 4 -8.25 -8.50 1.35
CA LEU A 4 -7.48 -8.46 0.12
C LEU A 4 -7.71 -7.11 -0.56
N THR A 5 -6.70 -6.64 -1.28
CA THR A 5 -6.85 -5.53 -2.22
C THR A 5 -6.74 -6.09 -3.63
N MET A 6 -7.66 -5.67 -4.49
CA MET A 6 -7.59 -5.89 -5.92
C MET A 6 -7.22 -4.56 -6.59
N TRP A 7 -6.14 -4.57 -7.35
CA TRP A 7 -5.62 -3.41 -8.06
C TRP A 7 -5.76 -3.66 -9.56
N LEU A 8 -6.72 -2.97 -10.18
CA LEU A 8 -7.02 -3.07 -11.61
C LEU A 8 -6.21 -2.03 -12.37
N ALA A 9 -5.33 -2.47 -13.25
CA ALA A 9 -4.59 -1.59 -14.14
C ALA A 9 -5.54 -0.97 -15.19
N LEU A 10 -5.57 0.36 -15.29
CA LEU A 10 -6.29 1.05 -16.37
C LEU A 10 -5.38 1.45 -17.53
N ASP A 11 -4.07 1.45 -17.28
CA ASP A 11 -3.01 1.70 -18.25
C ASP A 11 -2.05 0.50 -18.27
N GLU A 12 -1.24 0.39 -19.31
CA GLU A 12 -0.05 -0.47 -19.26
C GLU A 12 0.95 0.08 -18.24
N VAL A 13 1.41 -0.78 -17.33
CA VAL A 13 2.31 -0.43 -16.25
C VAL A 13 3.49 -1.39 -16.18
N ASP A 14 4.69 -0.82 -16.17
CA ASP A 14 5.98 -1.50 -16.07
C ASP A 14 6.89 -0.75 -15.08
N GLU A 15 8.16 -1.15 -14.98
CA GLU A 15 9.14 -0.57 -14.08
C GLU A 15 9.39 0.92 -14.35
N THR A 16 9.17 1.41 -15.58
CA THR A 16 9.45 2.79 -15.99
C THR A 16 8.38 3.78 -15.50
N ASN A 17 7.11 3.36 -15.51
CA ASN A 17 5.99 4.17 -15.02
C ASN A 17 5.47 3.72 -13.64
N GLY A 18 6.10 2.71 -13.02
CA GLY A 18 5.99 2.41 -11.60
C GLY A 18 5.04 1.26 -11.26
N CYS A 19 5.25 0.09 -11.85
CA CYS A 19 4.52 -1.14 -11.52
C CYS A 19 4.60 -1.48 -10.03
N LEU A 20 3.65 -2.31 -9.57
CA LEU A 20 3.68 -2.79 -8.20
C LEU A 20 4.81 -3.80 -8.04
N CYS A 21 5.57 -3.65 -6.96
CA CYS A 21 6.53 -4.63 -6.49
C CYS A 21 5.99 -5.26 -5.21
N TYR A 22 6.15 -6.58 -5.08
CA TYR A 22 5.68 -7.34 -3.92
C TYR A 22 6.84 -8.08 -3.28
N VAL A 23 6.87 -8.15 -1.94
CA VAL A 23 7.76 -9.08 -1.22
C VAL A 23 7.01 -10.40 -1.03
N PRO A 24 7.36 -11.48 -1.74
CA PRO A 24 6.65 -12.74 -1.68
C PRO A 24 6.65 -13.32 -0.26
N GLY A 25 5.53 -13.91 0.16
CA GLY A 25 5.40 -14.54 1.49
C GLY A 25 5.32 -13.58 2.69
N SER A 26 5.59 -12.28 2.52
CA SER A 26 5.58 -11.28 3.61
C SER A 26 4.28 -11.23 4.42
N HIS A 27 3.14 -11.52 3.79
CA HIS A 27 1.83 -11.60 4.47
C HIS A 27 1.76 -12.60 5.63
N ARG A 28 2.70 -13.57 5.69
CA ARG A 28 2.79 -14.58 6.75
C ARG A 28 3.57 -14.10 7.97
N GLN A 29 4.23 -12.96 7.89
CA GLN A 29 5.11 -12.42 8.93
C GLN A 29 4.38 -11.45 9.89
N GLY A 30 3.08 -11.23 9.68
CA GLY A 30 2.29 -10.31 10.49
C GLY A 30 2.42 -8.85 10.06
N LEU A 31 1.82 -7.94 10.84
CA LEU A 31 1.84 -6.51 10.54
C LEU A 31 3.13 -5.87 11.07
N ARG A 32 3.97 -5.36 10.15
CA ARG A 32 5.17 -4.59 10.52
C ARG A 32 4.83 -3.18 10.99
N ARG A 33 5.75 -2.55 11.72
CA ARG A 33 5.55 -1.21 12.28
C ARG A 33 5.57 -0.17 11.17
N HIS A 34 4.59 0.73 11.18
CA HIS A 34 4.47 1.81 10.21
C HIS A 34 4.67 3.18 10.87
N ALA A 35 5.29 4.11 10.15
CA ALA A 35 5.38 5.52 10.51
C ALA A 35 4.97 6.41 9.33
N ARG A 36 4.70 7.68 9.59
CA ARG A 36 4.39 8.63 8.51
C ARG A 36 5.59 8.80 7.59
N THR A 37 5.33 8.86 6.29
CA THR A 37 6.34 9.25 5.31
C THR A 37 6.15 10.73 4.93
N ARG A 38 7.13 11.30 4.25
CA ARG A 38 7.01 12.61 3.59
C ARG A 38 6.60 12.49 2.12
N THR A 39 6.24 11.28 1.68
CA THR A 39 5.87 11.00 0.30
C THR A 39 4.46 11.52 0.07
N LEU A 40 4.31 12.47 -0.85
CA LEU A 40 3.00 13.01 -1.21
C LEU A 40 2.07 11.88 -1.68
N GLY A 41 0.84 11.85 -1.15
CA GLY A 41 -0.14 10.79 -1.45
C GLY A 41 0.03 9.49 -0.66
N PHE A 42 1.10 9.34 0.14
CA PHE A 42 1.29 8.19 1.03
C PHE A 42 1.38 8.66 2.48
N SER A 43 0.42 8.25 3.31
CA SER A 43 0.38 8.70 4.70
C SER A 43 1.38 7.97 5.59
N GLN A 44 1.75 6.73 5.26
CA GLN A 44 2.56 5.84 6.10
C GLN A 44 3.42 4.88 5.26
N GLY A 45 4.49 4.37 5.87
CA GLY A 45 5.38 3.35 5.30
C GLY A 45 6.00 2.47 6.41
N VAL A 46 6.50 1.30 6.01
CA VAL A 46 7.14 0.33 6.92
C VAL A 46 8.47 0.91 7.43
N MET A 47 8.64 0.98 8.75
CA MET A 47 9.76 1.68 9.38
C MET A 47 11.12 1.00 9.18
N ASP A 48 11.09 -0.33 9.11
CA ASP A 48 12.25 -1.21 9.05
C ASP A 48 12.40 -1.85 7.66
N TYR A 49 11.76 -1.26 6.63
CA TYR A 49 11.93 -1.69 5.25
C TYR A 49 13.39 -1.55 4.84
N GLY A 50 14.05 -2.68 4.59
CA GLY A 50 15.51 -2.75 4.43
C GLY A 50 15.96 -3.42 3.15
N GLU A 51 17.27 -3.63 3.04
CA GLU A 51 17.87 -4.27 1.87
C GLU A 51 17.35 -5.69 1.64
N ALA A 52 17.07 -6.46 2.70
CA ALA A 52 16.48 -7.79 2.56
C ALA A 52 15.10 -7.78 1.90
N ASP A 53 14.28 -6.76 2.17
CA ASP A 53 12.98 -6.59 1.51
C ASP A 53 13.19 -6.19 0.05
N LYS A 54 14.10 -5.24 -0.22
CA LYS A 54 14.40 -4.78 -1.59
C LYS A 54 14.95 -5.89 -2.47
N THR A 55 15.82 -6.75 -1.95
CA THR A 55 16.41 -7.85 -2.74
C THR A 55 15.43 -8.99 -2.98
N SER A 56 14.40 -9.12 -2.14
CA SER A 56 13.37 -10.15 -2.27
C SER A 56 12.12 -9.69 -3.01
N GLU A 57 11.99 -8.40 -3.31
CA GLU A 57 10.83 -7.88 -4.02
C GLU A 57 10.83 -8.29 -5.50
N ILE A 58 9.64 -8.53 -6.02
CA ILE A 58 9.42 -8.90 -7.42
C ILE A 58 8.54 -7.82 -8.06
N ALA A 59 9.00 -7.27 -9.17
CA ALA A 59 8.21 -6.38 -10.01
C ALA A 59 7.10 -7.16 -10.71
N CYS A 60 5.89 -6.60 -10.74
CA CYS A 60 4.74 -7.17 -11.41
C CYS A 60 4.18 -6.14 -12.40
N PRO A 61 4.76 -6.08 -13.63
CA PRO A 61 4.14 -5.37 -14.74
C PRO A 61 2.73 -5.88 -15.02
N ALA A 62 1.89 -5.02 -15.56
CA ALA A 62 0.48 -5.28 -15.82
C ALA A 62 0.03 -4.53 -17.07
N GLN A 63 -0.76 -5.17 -17.91
CA GLN A 63 -1.43 -4.54 -19.04
C GLN A 63 -2.76 -3.90 -18.60
N ALA A 64 -3.31 -2.99 -19.40
CA ALA A 64 -4.64 -2.44 -19.12
C ALA A 64 -5.68 -3.57 -19.08
N GLY A 65 -6.43 -3.64 -17.97
CA GLY A 65 -7.39 -4.71 -17.70
C GLY A 65 -6.87 -5.81 -16.77
N ASP A 66 -5.55 -5.89 -16.52
CA ASP A 66 -5.01 -6.87 -15.58
C ASP A 66 -5.36 -6.52 -14.13
N LEU A 67 -5.71 -7.55 -13.36
CA LEU A 67 -6.09 -7.45 -11.96
C LEU A 67 -5.03 -8.09 -11.07
N LEU A 68 -4.25 -7.26 -10.37
CA LEU A 68 -3.29 -7.71 -9.37
C LEU A 68 -3.98 -7.81 -8.00
N VAL A 69 -3.94 -8.98 -7.37
CA VAL A 69 -4.60 -9.22 -6.08
C VAL A 69 -3.55 -9.52 -5.01
N HIS A 70 -3.62 -8.83 -3.87
CA HIS A 70 -2.72 -9.06 -2.75
C HIS A 70 -3.43 -9.06 -1.40
N HIS A 71 -2.90 -9.85 -0.47
CA HIS A 71 -3.37 -9.90 0.90
C HIS A 71 -3.07 -8.58 1.64
N ALA A 72 -3.91 -8.18 2.58
CA ALA A 72 -3.76 -6.93 3.33
C ALA A 72 -2.44 -6.80 4.14
N LEU A 73 -1.71 -7.90 4.32
CA LEU A 73 -0.38 -7.91 4.96
C LEU A 73 0.77 -8.11 3.98
N THR A 74 0.51 -8.29 2.69
CA THR A 74 1.59 -8.38 1.70
C THR A 74 2.27 -7.02 1.62
N ILE A 75 3.56 -6.98 1.92
CA ILE A 75 4.39 -5.80 1.71
C ILE A 75 4.44 -5.56 0.20
N HIS A 76 4.05 -4.36 -0.21
CA HIS A 76 4.05 -3.94 -1.59
C HIS A 76 4.45 -2.48 -1.69
N ARG A 77 5.05 -2.11 -2.82
CA ARG A 77 5.40 -0.72 -3.14
C ARG A 77 5.12 -0.42 -4.61
N ALA A 78 5.02 0.86 -4.95
CA ALA A 78 5.12 1.33 -6.32
C ALA A 78 6.29 2.30 -6.42
N ALA A 79 7.08 2.18 -7.49
CA ALA A 79 8.13 3.16 -7.76
C ALA A 79 7.51 4.49 -8.24
N LYS A 80 8.32 5.56 -8.19
CA LYS A 80 7.97 6.84 -8.82
C LYS A 80 7.80 6.61 -10.33
N ASN A 81 6.70 7.10 -10.90
CA ASN A 81 6.57 7.17 -12.35
C ASN A 81 7.62 8.13 -12.91
N SER A 82 8.56 7.60 -13.67
CA SER A 82 9.66 8.34 -14.28
C SER A 82 9.55 8.38 -15.81
N HIS A 83 8.50 7.79 -16.37
CA HIS A 83 8.23 7.83 -17.79
C HIS A 83 7.78 9.25 -18.20
N PRO A 84 8.28 9.82 -19.32
CA PRO A 84 8.01 11.21 -19.68
C PRO A 84 6.53 11.50 -20.00
N THR A 85 5.81 10.52 -20.54
CA THR A 85 4.45 10.73 -21.08
C THR A 85 3.39 9.73 -20.64
N ARG A 86 3.77 8.59 -20.06
CA ARG A 86 2.83 7.51 -19.75
C ARG A 86 2.30 7.71 -18.35
N GLN A 87 0.98 7.65 -18.22
CA GLN A 87 0.33 7.66 -16.91
C GLN A 87 0.36 6.26 -16.29
N ARG A 88 -0.11 6.20 -15.04
CA ARG A 88 -0.28 4.97 -14.27
C ARG A 88 -1.60 5.06 -13.49
N ARG A 89 -2.72 4.92 -14.19
CA ARG A 89 -4.05 4.94 -13.59
C ARG A 89 -4.47 3.54 -13.19
N ALA A 90 -5.18 3.44 -12.08
CA ALA A 90 -5.70 2.18 -11.57
C ALA A 90 -6.91 2.39 -10.68
N LEU A 91 -7.70 1.33 -10.51
CA LEU A 91 -8.76 1.24 -9.52
C LEU A 91 -8.34 0.27 -8.42
N GLY A 92 -8.44 0.73 -7.17
CA GLY A 92 -8.21 -0.09 -5.99
C GLY A 92 -9.53 -0.50 -5.35
N PHE A 93 -9.73 -1.79 -5.16
CA PHE A 93 -10.88 -2.35 -4.46
C PHE A 93 -10.40 -3.09 -3.22
N ILE A 94 -10.92 -2.73 -2.05
CA ILE A 94 -10.57 -3.40 -0.79
C ILE A 94 -11.73 -4.30 -0.40
N PHE A 95 -11.47 -5.59 -0.29
CA PHE A 95 -12.45 -6.59 0.10
C PHE A 95 -12.12 -7.13 1.48
N TYR A 96 -13.14 -7.21 2.32
CA TYR A 96 -13.07 -7.85 3.62
C TYR A 96 -13.86 -9.15 3.55
N GLY A 97 -13.30 -10.23 4.11
CA GLY A 97 -14.05 -11.46 4.29
C GLY A 97 -15.24 -11.22 5.21
N GLN A 98 -16.30 -11.99 5.04
CA GLN A 98 -17.51 -11.89 5.88
C GLN A 98 -17.21 -12.09 7.38
N SER A 99 -16.17 -12.85 7.71
CA SER A 99 -15.69 -13.07 9.07
C SER A 99 -14.86 -11.90 9.62
N ALA A 100 -14.50 -10.90 8.82
CA ALA A 100 -13.77 -9.73 9.28
C ALA A 100 -14.59 -8.96 10.33
N ARG A 101 -13.90 -8.48 11.35
CA ARG A 101 -14.47 -7.65 12.41
C ARG A 101 -13.60 -6.41 12.57
N GLU A 102 -14.24 -5.25 12.69
CA GLU A 102 -13.53 -4.01 12.94
C GLU A 102 -13.07 -3.97 14.41
N ASP A 103 -11.79 -3.71 14.61
CA ASP A 103 -11.24 -3.37 15.93
C ASP A 103 -11.58 -1.91 16.24
N ARG A 104 -12.76 -1.70 16.83
CA ARG A 104 -13.28 -0.37 17.16
C ARG A 104 -12.40 0.38 18.16
N GLN A 105 -11.78 -0.32 19.10
CA GLN A 105 -10.92 0.30 20.11
C GLN A 105 -9.65 0.85 19.45
N ARG A 106 -9.00 0.03 18.61
CA ARG A 106 -7.81 0.44 17.87
C ARG A 106 -8.10 1.57 16.88
N LYS A 107 -9.24 1.51 16.19
CA LYS A 107 -9.69 2.60 15.30
C LYS A 107 -9.90 3.91 16.05
N ALA A 108 -10.62 3.87 17.17
CA ALA A 108 -10.87 5.06 17.98
C ALA A 108 -9.57 5.65 18.56
N ALA A 109 -8.64 4.81 18.99
CA ALA A 109 -7.33 5.25 19.44
C ALA A 109 -6.53 5.94 18.32
N TYR A 110 -6.53 5.35 17.12
CA TYR A 110 -5.90 5.96 15.94
C TYR A 110 -6.53 7.31 15.56
N GLN A 111 -7.86 7.40 15.59
CA GLN A 111 -8.60 8.63 15.26
C GLN A 111 -8.23 9.77 16.21
N ARG A 112 -8.22 9.52 17.53
CA ARG A 112 -7.79 10.50 18.54
C ARG A 112 -6.35 10.95 18.33
N GLN A 113 -5.43 10.02 18.05
CA GLN A 113 -4.04 10.34 17.74
C GLN A 113 -3.87 11.14 16.45
N LEU A 114 -4.73 10.92 15.45
CA LEU A 114 -4.72 11.67 14.21
C LEU A 114 -5.24 13.09 14.44
N GLU A 115 -6.39 13.25 15.11
CA GLU A 115 -6.98 14.55 15.44
C GLU A 115 -6.04 15.43 16.25
N GLN A 116 -5.44 14.89 17.32
CA GLN A 116 -4.48 15.64 18.13
C GLN A 116 -3.32 16.16 17.28
N ARG A 117 -2.75 15.31 16.41
CA ARG A 117 -1.65 15.72 15.53
C ARG A 117 -2.07 16.76 14.50
N LEU A 118 -3.27 16.66 13.93
CA LEU A 118 -3.75 17.66 12.97
C LEU A 118 -3.92 19.02 13.63
N ARG A 119 -4.38 19.07 14.90
CA ARG A 119 -4.41 20.30 15.72
C ARG A 119 -3.01 20.84 16.00
N ASP A 120 -2.08 19.98 16.41
CA ASP A 120 -0.68 20.38 16.68
C ASP A 120 -0.02 20.99 15.42
N GLN A 121 -0.41 20.50 14.23
CA GLN A 121 0.04 20.98 12.93
C GLN A 121 -0.80 22.15 12.38
N ARG A 122 -1.83 22.61 13.09
CA ARG A 122 -2.77 23.67 12.68
C ARG A 122 -3.42 23.43 11.32
N LEU A 123 -3.71 22.15 11.02
CA LEU A 123 -4.42 21.75 9.79
C LEU A 123 -5.94 21.67 9.99
N ILE A 124 -6.39 21.64 11.24
CA ILE A 124 -7.78 21.76 11.71
C ILE A 124 -7.81 22.53 13.04
#